data_AF-A0A8H7K898-F1
#
_entry.id   AF-A0A8H7K898-F1
#
_cell.length_a   1.000
_cell.length_b   1.000
_cell.length_c   1.000
_cell.angle_alpha   90.00
_cell.angle_beta   90.00
_cell.angle_gamma   90.00
#
_symmetry.space_group_name_H-M   'P 1'
#
loop_
_entity.id
_entity.type
_entity.pdbx_description
1 polymer ?
#
loop_
_entity_poly.entity_id
_entity_poly.type
_entity_poly.pdbx_seq_one_letter_code
_entity_poly.pdbx_strand_id
1 'polypeptide(L)'
;MASRRKSVLITGCSAGGIGAGLAEGFCEKGYHVFATARTTSKISQGLANASNVTVLELDVLKSESIAAAVESVKQKTGGTLDVLINNSGQAAIAPALDVSIEEGKKVFDLNFWAPLAMLQAFSPLLIEAKGCLVNNASCSAYLPMALMSVYNGSKAALISASDTWRRELKPLGVRTITLATSSVGSSSTPTVSEVKIPETSHYYGIKDFVEGVPNLLRQPGAIAPRQYAARVIREVEKGTSGTIWVGTSAEMGKFGYYCFPQSVMDVLLESVVPFNKAMAQTAKNVAPNNNGHKFSSPALKLPDGKYLMDSYVIAEAIERSHPAPSLHLGNPLQQPLLDALDKLDVILEPVYKTRVPKVYLSEISKEYFHKTRSERLGMSLEQFEKENPQSLVFKKLAPMFRGLNELVEKNQGSFILGEEVSYADFILGGWLLFYKGMGDDVWNGLLESSGERKLYEGILQALSPWTIRDN
;
A
#
# COMPACT_ATOMS: atom_id res chain seq x y z
N MET A 1 51.96 31.52 16.02
CA MET A 1 51.53 30.10 15.99
C MET A 1 50.60 29.93 14.81
N ALA A 2 50.88 29.01 13.89
CA ALA A 2 49.96 28.74 12.78
C ALA A 2 48.61 28.27 13.36
N SER A 3 47.49 28.85 12.92
CA SER A 3 46.17 28.45 13.42
C SER A 3 45.94 26.97 13.09
N ARG A 4 45.51 26.18 14.08
CA ARG A 4 45.13 24.77 13.90
C ARG A 4 44.12 24.64 12.75
N ARG A 5 44.35 23.67 11.87
CA ARG A 5 43.39 23.31 10.80
C ARG A 5 42.10 22.78 11.46
N LYS A 6 40.95 23.35 11.10
CA LYS A 6 39.63 22.88 11.57
C LYS A 6 39.34 21.48 11.03
N SER A 7 38.62 20.65 11.79
CA SER A 7 38.26 19.28 11.44
C SER A 7 36.75 19.08 11.27
N VAL A 8 36.35 18.21 10.36
CA VAL A 8 34.96 17.81 10.17
C VAL A 8 34.84 16.30 9.97
N LEU A 9 33.88 15.67 10.62
CA LEU A 9 33.50 14.27 10.35
C LEU A 9 32.15 14.24 9.65
N ILE A 10 32.05 13.47 8.57
CA ILE A 10 30.84 13.39 7.74
C ILE A 10 30.46 11.94 7.55
N THR A 11 29.25 11.58 7.96
CA THR A 11 28.73 10.21 7.78
C THR A 11 28.14 10.00 6.39
N GLY A 12 28.43 8.85 5.76
CA GLY A 12 27.83 8.48 4.47
C GLY A 12 28.43 9.22 3.27
N CYS A 13 29.75 9.14 3.11
CA CYS A 13 30.53 9.80 2.06
C CYS A 13 30.72 8.98 0.77
N SER A 14 29.91 7.93 0.55
CA SER A 14 29.96 7.16 -0.70
C SER A 14 29.75 8.08 -1.91
N ALA A 15 30.47 7.78 -3.00
CA ALA A 15 30.47 8.57 -4.22
C ALA A 15 29.05 8.77 -4.79
N GLY A 16 28.77 9.98 -5.27
CA GLY A 16 27.47 10.36 -5.84
C GLY A 16 26.40 10.78 -4.81
N GLY A 17 26.69 10.66 -3.50
CA GLY A 17 25.81 11.09 -2.42
C GLY A 17 26.01 12.54 -1.96
N ILE A 18 25.09 13.02 -1.13
CA ILE A 18 25.19 14.35 -0.47
C ILE A 18 26.45 14.43 0.40
N GLY A 19 26.77 13.36 1.14
CA GLY A 19 27.94 13.29 2.01
C GLY A 19 29.26 13.43 1.25
N ALA A 20 29.37 12.84 0.06
CA ALA A 20 30.54 13.02 -0.81
C ALA A 20 30.70 14.49 -1.23
N GLY A 21 29.61 15.15 -1.66
CA GLY A 21 29.64 16.56 -2.01
C GLY A 21 30.03 17.47 -0.83
N LEU A 22 29.55 17.16 0.38
CA LEU A 22 29.95 17.86 1.60
C LEU A 22 31.44 17.65 1.90
N ALA A 23 31.93 16.41 1.82
CA ALA A 23 33.33 16.09 2.06
C ALA A 23 34.27 16.78 1.08
N GLU A 24 33.95 16.77 -0.22
CA GLU A 24 34.68 17.52 -1.24
C GLU A 24 34.69 19.02 -0.94
N GLY A 25 33.54 19.62 -0.63
CA GLY A 25 33.45 21.05 -0.34
C GLY A 25 34.23 21.48 0.91
N PHE A 26 34.17 20.70 2.00
CA PHE A 26 34.96 20.99 3.20
C PHE A 26 36.46 20.78 2.97
N CYS A 27 36.83 19.78 2.15
CA CYS A 27 38.20 19.54 1.73
C CYS A 27 38.76 20.74 0.97
N GLU A 28 38.01 21.28 -0.01
CA GLU A 28 38.36 22.48 -0.78
C GLU A 28 38.49 23.74 0.11
N LYS A 29 37.73 23.80 1.21
CA LYS A 29 37.79 24.86 2.22
C LYS A 29 38.94 24.71 3.22
N GLY A 30 39.78 23.69 3.06
CA GLY A 30 40.98 23.47 3.85
C GLY A 30 40.74 22.83 5.21
N TYR A 31 39.54 22.30 5.48
CA TYR A 31 39.28 21.51 6.68
C TYR A 31 40.00 20.17 6.59
N HIS A 32 40.33 19.56 7.73
CA HIS A 32 40.68 18.14 7.79
C HIS A 32 39.38 17.33 7.81
N VAL A 33 39.12 16.57 6.75
CA VAL A 33 37.86 15.85 6.56
C VAL A 33 38.02 14.38 6.94
N PHE A 34 37.25 13.92 7.91
CA PHE A 34 37.02 12.51 8.17
C PHE A 34 35.83 12.04 7.33
N ALA A 35 36.11 11.52 6.14
CA ALA A 35 35.10 11.03 5.21
C ALA A 35 34.79 9.57 5.55
N THR A 36 33.56 9.27 5.95
CA THR A 36 33.23 7.93 6.47
C THR A 36 32.21 7.19 5.62
N ALA A 37 32.38 5.88 5.52
CA ALA A 37 31.42 4.97 4.88
C ALA A 37 31.54 3.56 5.49
N ARG A 38 30.47 2.77 5.45
CA ARG A 38 30.51 1.33 5.82
C ARG A 38 31.45 0.53 4.90
N THR A 39 31.53 0.94 3.64
CA THR A 39 32.40 0.32 2.64
C THR A 39 33.26 1.43 2.06
N THR A 40 34.48 1.56 2.57
CA THR A 40 35.38 2.67 2.24
C THR A 40 35.75 2.72 0.75
N SER A 41 35.77 1.59 0.05
CA SER A 41 35.99 1.53 -1.40
C SER A 41 34.90 2.20 -2.23
N LYS A 42 33.75 2.56 -1.63
CA LYS A 42 32.70 3.35 -2.29
C LYS A 42 32.96 4.86 -2.22
N ILE A 43 33.97 5.32 -1.49
CA ILE A 43 34.41 6.72 -1.51
C ILE A 43 35.25 6.93 -2.77
N SER A 44 35.07 8.08 -3.45
CA SER A 44 35.81 8.36 -4.69
C SER A 44 37.32 8.42 -4.43
N GLN A 45 38.11 7.89 -5.36
CA GLN A 45 39.57 7.87 -5.23
C GLN A 45 40.15 9.30 -5.11
N GLY A 46 39.55 10.26 -5.81
CA GLY A 46 39.93 11.67 -5.74
C GLY A 46 39.79 12.24 -4.33
N LEU A 47 38.68 11.94 -3.63
CA LEU A 47 38.49 12.37 -2.25
C LEU A 47 39.40 11.59 -1.29
N ALA A 48 39.55 10.28 -1.49
CA ALA A 48 40.39 9.44 -0.65
C ALA A 48 41.89 9.82 -0.68
N ASN A 49 42.37 10.33 -1.83
CA ASN A 49 43.77 10.71 -2.02
C ASN A 49 44.08 12.17 -1.65
N ALA A 50 43.07 12.96 -1.25
CA ALA A 50 43.30 14.37 -0.92
C ALA A 50 44.10 14.50 0.39
N SER A 51 45.06 15.43 0.43
CA SER A 51 46.06 15.54 1.50
C SER A 51 45.51 15.91 2.88
N ASN A 52 44.29 16.46 2.92
CA ASN A 52 43.55 16.84 4.12
C ASN A 52 42.31 15.98 4.34
N VAL A 53 42.30 14.74 3.83
CA VAL A 53 41.22 13.77 4.05
C VAL A 53 41.76 12.56 4.80
N THR A 54 40.94 11.99 5.68
CA THR A 54 41.14 10.69 6.30
C THR A 54 39.88 9.86 6.08
N VAL A 55 40.02 8.75 5.37
CA VAL A 55 38.91 7.83 5.15
C VAL A 55 38.80 6.91 6.36
N LEU A 56 37.60 6.81 6.93
CA LEU A 56 37.31 5.90 8.05
C LEU A 56 36.17 4.96 7.68
N GLU A 57 36.32 3.69 8.05
CA GLU A 57 35.18 2.78 8.08
C GLU A 57 34.28 3.17 9.26
N LEU A 58 33.00 3.40 8.98
CA LEU A 58 32.01 3.72 10.01
C LEU A 58 30.65 3.14 9.68
N ASP A 59 30.20 2.23 10.52
CA ASP A 59 28.81 1.81 10.63
C ASP A 59 28.16 2.51 11.83
N VAL A 60 27.32 3.50 11.53
CA VAL A 60 26.65 4.34 12.56
C VAL A 60 25.62 3.58 13.40
N LEU A 61 25.34 2.31 13.06
CA LEU A 61 24.48 1.43 13.84
C LEU A 61 25.25 0.52 14.80
N LYS A 62 26.59 0.57 14.81
CA LYS A 62 27.45 -0.29 15.65
C LYS A 62 28.28 0.54 16.61
N SER A 63 28.09 0.33 17.91
CA SER A 63 28.80 1.04 18.99
C SER A 63 30.31 0.95 18.85
N GLU A 64 30.84 -0.22 18.50
CA GLU A 64 32.28 -0.48 18.40
C GLU A 64 32.89 0.28 17.21
N SER A 65 32.13 0.38 16.11
CA SER A 65 32.55 1.13 14.92
C SER A 65 32.58 2.63 15.21
N ILE A 66 31.57 3.15 15.91
CA ILE A 66 31.55 4.54 16.37
C ILE A 66 32.73 4.83 17.29
N ALA A 67 32.99 3.96 18.28
CA ALA A 67 34.10 4.12 19.22
C ALA A 67 35.47 4.15 18.51
N ALA A 68 35.68 3.26 17.53
CA ALA A 68 36.91 3.25 16.73
C ALA A 68 37.10 4.54 15.92
N ALA A 69 36.01 5.10 15.37
CA ALA A 69 36.05 6.38 14.68
C ALA A 69 36.36 7.54 15.63
N VAL A 70 35.78 7.57 16.83
CA VAL A 70 36.09 8.57 17.87
C VAL A 70 37.58 8.58 18.19
N GLU A 71 38.16 7.40 18.43
CA GLU A 71 39.58 7.27 18.77
C GLU A 71 40.49 7.73 17.61
N SER A 72 40.14 7.36 16.38
CA SER A 72 40.86 7.80 15.18
C SER A 72 40.85 9.33 15.02
N VAL A 73 39.69 9.97 15.24
CA VAL A 73 39.56 11.43 15.20
C VAL A 73 40.36 12.07 16.35
N LYS A 74 40.24 11.53 17.56
CA LYS A 74 40.93 12.02 18.76
C LYS A 74 42.45 12.03 18.55
N GLN A 75 43.02 10.92 18.10
CA GLN A 75 44.45 10.79 17.80
C GLN A 75 44.93 11.79 16.75
N LYS A 76 44.14 11.98 15.68
CA LYS A 76 44.52 12.85 14.56
C LYS A 76 44.43 14.34 14.88
N THR A 77 43.54 14.74 15.78
CA THR A 77 43.19 16.15 16.05
C THR A 77 43.66 16.67 17.40
N GLY A 78 44.20 15.81 18.26
CA GLY A 78 44.50 16.16 19.65
C GLY A 78 43.23 16.28 20.51
N GLY A 79 42.18 15.52 20.19
CA GLY A 79 40.94 15.47 20.97
C GLY A 79 39.92 16.56 20.67
N THR A 80 39.91 17.13 19.46
CA THR A 80 38.99 18.20 19.08
C THR A 80 38.28 17.92 17.75
N LEU A 81 36.98 18.22 17.67
CA LEU A 81 36.23 18.12 16.42
C LEU A 81 35.42 19.40 16.22
N ASP A 82 35.71 20.17 15.17
CA ASP A 82 35.00 21.44 14.93
C ASP A 82 33.59 21.23 14.40
N VAL A 83 33.37 20.18 13.61
CA VAL A 83 32.08 19.90 12.98
C VAL A 83 31.80 18.40 12.92
N LEU A 84 30.64 17.98 13.39
CA LEU A 84 30.09 16.65 13.17
C LEU A 84 28.87 16.75 12.26
N ILE A 85 28.90 16.09 11.10
CA ILE A 85 27.78 16.05 10.16
C ILE A 85 27.17 14.65 10.11
N ASN A 86 26.03 14.49 10.76
CA ASN A 86 25.18 13.32 10.64
C ASN A 86 24.40 13.39 9.32
N ASN A 87 24.98 12.83 8.25
CA ASN A 87 24.40 12.83 6.91
C ASN A 87 23.84 11.46 6.48
N SER A 88 24.35 10.35 7.00
CA SER A 88 23.80 9.01 6.76
C SER A 88 22.29 8.98 7.04
N GLY A 89 21.54 8.40 6.11
CA GLY A 89 20.10 8.26 6.22
C GLY A 89 19.54 7.44 5.06
N GLN A 90 18.30 6.99 5.22
CA GLN A 90 17.61 6.17 4.23
C GLN A 90 16.15 6.61 4.12
N ALA A 91 15.66 6.66 2.88
CA ALA A 91 14.25 6.89 2.59
C ALA A 91 13.47 5.57 2.62
N ALA A 92 12.19 5.65 3.00
CA ALA A 92 11.26 4.53 2.95
C ALA A 92 9.98 5.01 2.27
N ILE A 93 9.65 4.37 1.15
CA ILE A 93 8.43 4.63 0.39
C ILE A 93 7.61 3.36 0.50
N ALA A 94 6.54 3.40 1.29
CA ALA A 94 5.62 2.31 1.48
C ALA A 94 4.33 2.86 2.10
N PRO A 95 3.15 2.34 1.73
CA PRO A 95 1.93 2.64 2.46
C PRO A 95 2.06 2.27 3.94
N ALA A 96 1.44 3.07 4.81
CA ALA A 96 1.49 2.84 6.26
C ALA A 96 0.88 1.49 6.69
N LEU A 97 -0.02 0.92 5.88
CA LEU A 97 -0.65 -0.38 6.14
C LEU A 97 0.21 -1.57 5.70
N ASP A 98 1.22 -1.35 4.85
CA ASP A 98 2.02 -2.42 4.23
C ASP A 98 3.47 -2.44 4.68
N VAL A 99 3.97 -1.34 5.29
CA VAL A 99 5.32 -1.30 5.84
C VAL A 99 5.42 -2.19 7.08
N SER A 100 6.38 -3.12 7.10
CA SER A 100 6.61 -3.95 8.29
C SER A 100 7.18 -3.13 9.44
N ILE A 101 6.86 -3.53 10.67
CA ILE A 101 7.36 -2.85 11.87
C ILE A 101 8.89 -2.95 11.96
N GLU A 102 9.46 -4.08 11.57
CA GLU A 102 10.91 -4.32 11.56
C GLU A 102 11.61 -3.35 10.62
N GLU A 103 11.05 -3.12 9.44
CA GLU A 103 11.61 -2.19 8.48
C GLU A 103 11.41 -0.74 8.92
N GLY A 104 10.25 -0.45 9.49
CA GLY A 104 9.99 0.83 10.15
C GLY A 104 11.03 1.17 11.21
N LYS A 105 11.37 0.19 12.07
CA LYS A 105 12.41 0.33 13.10
C LYS A 105 13.79 0.59 12.51
N LYS A 106 14.22 -0.16 11.48
CA LYS A 106 15.52 0.08 10.82
C LYS A 106 15.65 1.50 10.27
N VAL A 107 14.58 2.05 9.71
CA VAL A 107 14.57 3.44 9.22
C VAL A 107 14.77 4.42 10.39
N PHE A 108 14.12 4.19 11.53
CA PHE A 108 14.34 4.99 12.75
C PHE A 108 15.74 4.79 13.35
N ASP A 109 16.26 3.57 13.37
CA ASP A 109 17.61 3.25 13.83
C ASP A 109 18.64 4.08 13.08
N LEU A 110 18.52 4.14 11.74
CA LEU A 110 19.45 4.91 10.92
C LEU A 110 19.18 6.41 10.92
N ASN A 111 17.92 6.85 10.87
CA ASN A 111 17.59 8.27 10.71
C ASN A 111 17.53 9.05 12.02
N PHE A 112 17.38 8.38 13.17
CA PHE A 112 17.22 9.02 14.48
C PHE A 112 18.22 8.50 15.52
N TRP A 113 18.23 7.19 15.78
CA TRP A 113 19.07 6.63 16.86
C TRP A 113 20.57 6.75 16.54
N ALA A 114 20.97 6.53 15.29
CA ALA A 114 22.36 6.71 14.84
C ALA A 114 22.86 8.16 15.04
N PRO A 115 22.16 9.22 14.59
CA PRO A 115 22.54 10.59 14.92
C PRO A 115 22.70 10.88 16.43
N LEU A 116 21.83 10.32 17.27
CA LEU A 116 21.95 10.45 18.72
C LEU A 116 23.19 9.73 19.26
N ALA A 117 23.45 8.49 18.83
CA ALA A 117 24.65 7.74 19.22
C ALA A 117 25.94 8.45 18.79
N MET A 118 25.97 8.98 17.57
CA MET A 118 27.08 9.79 17.06
C MET A 118 27.27 11.07 17.89
N LEU A 119 26.19 11.78 18.24
CA LEU A 119 26.27 12.94 19.11
C LEU A 119 26.88 12.56 20.48
N GLN A 120 26.36 11.53 21.13
CA GLN A 120 26.84 11.11 22.46
C GLN A 120 28.33 10.76 22.42
N ALA A 121 28.75 9.95 21.44
CA ALA A 121 30.13 9.49 21.32
C ALA A 121 31.13 10.61 21.00
N PHE A 122 30.77 11.57 20.14
CA PHE A 122 31.65 12.67 19.74
C PHE A 122 31.49 13.93 20.59
N SER A 123 30.53 13.99 21.50
CA SER A 123 30.26 15.16 22.33
C SER A 123 31.49 15.69 23.08
N PRO A 124 32.40 14.87 23.66
CA PRO A 124 33.57 15.42 24.35
C PRO A 124 34.48 16.23 23.41
N LEU A 125 34.68 15.75 22.19
CA LEU A 125 35.52 16.41 21.17
C LEU A 125 34.87 17.69 20.63
N LEU A 126 33.53 17.70 20.50
CA LEU A 126 32.76 18.88 20.09
C LEU A 126 32.79 19.96 21.17
N ILE A 127 32.63 19.59 22.45
CA ILE A 127 32.62 20.51 23.59
C ILE A 127 33.97 21.19 23.77
N GLU A 128 35.06 20.42 23.64
CA GLU A 128 36.43 20.94 23.70
C GLU A 128 36.68 21.94 22.56
N ALA A 129 36.24 21.62 21.35
CA ALA A 129 36.41 22.49 20.18
C ALA A 129 35.47 23.71 20.15
N LYS A 130 34.46 23.78 21.03
CA LYS A 130 33.30 24.70 20.88
C LYS A 130 32.68 24.58 19.48
N GLY A 131 32.51 23.32 19.06
CA GLY A 131 32.20 22.92 17.69
C GLY A 131 30.72 23.05 17.29
N CYS A 132 30.37 22.38 16.19
CA CYS A 132 29.05 22.40 15.58
C CYS A 132 28.55 20.98 15.30
N LEU A 133 27.37 20.64 15.81
CA LEU A 133 26.59 19.51 15.34
C LEU A 133 25.77 19.93 14.11
N VAL A 134 25.78 19.12 13.06
CA VAL A 134 24.93 19.31 11.87
C VAL A 134 24.16 18.02 11.61
N ASN A 135 22.83 18.08 11.72
CA ASN A 135 21.97 16.93 11.43
C ASN A 135 21.27 17.13 10.09
N ASN A 136 21.49 16.20 9.15
CA ASN A 136 20.84 16.21 7.84
C ASN A 136 19.44 15.59 7.95
N ALA A 137 18.43 16.43 8.20
CA ALA A 137 17.03 16.05 8.22
C ALA A 137 16.42 16.14 6.81
N SER A 138 15.13 16.42 6.70
CA SER A 138 14.43 16.53 5.42
C SER A 138 13.28 17.52 5.51
N CYS A 139 12.95 18.18 4.39
CA CYS A 139 11.71 18.94 4.23
C CYS A 139 10.46 18.06 4.40
N SER A 140 10.57 16.74 4.15
CA SER A 140 9.45 15.79 4.32
C SER A 140 8.95 15.68 5.77
N ALA A 141 9.73 16.17 6.74
CA ALA A 141 9.29 16.31 8.13
C ALA A 141 8.24 17.42 8.34
N TYR A 142 8.24 18.43 7.45
CA TYR A 142 7.28 19.54 7.45
C TYR A 142 6.22 19.38 6.36
N LEU A 143 6.56 18.64 5.30
CA LEU A 143 5.75 18.44 4.10
C LEU A 143 5.43 16.94 3.95
N PRO A 144 4.50 16.39 4.75
CA PRO A 144 4.29 14.96 4.85
C PRO A 144 3.58 14.41 3.60
N MET A 145 4.36 14.01 2.60
CA MET A 145 3.84 13.35 1.39
C MET A 145 3.30 11.94 1.71
N ALA A 146 2.24 11.54 1.00
CA ALA A 146 1.66 10.21 1.11
C ALA A 146 2.70 9.11 0.78
N LEU A 147 2.48 7.90 1.30
CA LEU A 147 3.31 6.72 1.06
C LEU A 147 4.75 6.82 1.62
N MET A 148 5.00 7.73 2.56
CA MET A 148 6.32 7.94 3.18
C MET A 148 6.24 8.12 4.71
N SER A 149 5.18 7.64 5.36
CA SER A 149 4.87 7.96 6.76
C SER A 149 6.03 7.66 7.73
N VAL A 150 6.66 6.49 7.60
CA VAL A 150 7.81 6.08 8.43
C VAL A 150 9.00 7.02 8.22
N TYR A 151 9.33 7.33 6.97
CA TYR A 151 10.43 8.24 6.66
C TYR A 151 10.15 9.65 7.20
N ASN A 152 8.98 10.20 6.90
CA ASN A 152 8.52 11.52 7.36
C ASN A 152 8.59 11.60 8.89
N GLY A 153 8.07 10.57 9.57
CA GLY A 153 8.11 10.45 11.03
C GLY A 153 9.52 10.41 11.59
N SER A 154 10.42 9.60 11.00
CA SER A 154 11.82 9.51 11.45
C SER A 154 12.57 10.84 11.31
N LYS A 155 12.32 11.58 10.23
CA LYS A 155 12.93 12.89 10.00
C LYS A 155 12.31 13.98 10.86
N ALA A 156 11.00 13.92 11.14
CA ALA A 156 10.35 14.81 12.11
C ALA A 156 10.87 14.59 13.53
N ALA A 157 11.09 13.34 13.94
CA ALA A 157 11.72 13.00 15.21
C ALA A 157 13.14 13.60 15.31
N LEU A 158 13.95 13.46 14.25
CA LEU A 158 15.29 14.06 14.21
C LEU A 158 15.25 15.59 14.30
N ILE A 159 14.30 16.26 13.65
CA ILE A 159 14.14 17.72 13.74
C ILE A 159 13.84 18.14 15.17
N SER A 160 12.81 17.54 15.78
CA SER A 160 12.39 17.85 17.14
C SER A 160 13.51 17.62 18.16
N ALA A 161 14.22 16.49 18.04
CA ALA A 161 15.36 16.19 18.89
C ALA A 161 16.53 17.16 18.65
N SER A 162 16.84 17.51 17.40
CA SER A 162 17.91 18.47 17.11
C SER A 162 17.63 19.86 17.67
N ASP A 163 16.38 20.32 17.64
CA ASP A 163 15.99 21.58 18.24
C ASP A 163 16.10 21.57 19.77
N THR A 164 15.91 20.40 20.37
CA THR A 164 16.13 20.16 21.80
C THR A 164 17.62 20.11 22.13
N TRP A 165 18.41 19.30 21.42
CA TRP A 165 19.86 19.21 21.57
C TRP A 165 20.54 20.56 21.38
N ARG A 166 20.05 21.41 20.48
CA ARG A 166 20.55 22.78 20.31
C ARG A 166 20.50 23.59 21.60
N ARG A 167 19.48 23.40 22.43
CA ARG A 167 19.31 24.10 23.72
C ARG A 167 20.18 23.46 24.80
N GLU A 168 20.28 22.14 24.82
CA GLU A 168 21.11 21.37 25.76
C GLU A 168 22.61 21.58 25.54
N LEU A 169 23.05 21.65 24.29
CA LEU A 169 24.45 21.77 23.89
C LEU A 169 24.97 23.22 23.92
N LYS A 170 24.08 24.21 23.79
CA LYS A 170 24.47 25.63 23.77
C LYS A 170 25.25 26.07 25.03
N PRO A 171 24.83 25.73 26.27
CA PRO A 171 25.62 26.04 27.48
C PRO A 171 27.02 25.40 27.49
N LEU A 172 27.20 24.27 26.79
CA LEU A 172 28.49 23.60 26.65
C LEU A 172 29.37 24.24 25.56
N GLY A 173 28.83 25.23 24.84
CA GLY A 173 29.50 25.95 23.75
C GLY A 173 29.45 25.22 22.41
N VAL A 174 28.59 24.21 22.26
CA VAL A 174 28.37 23.51 21.00
C VAL A 174 27.08 24.03 20.37
N ARG A 175 27.15 24.46 19.10
CA ARG A 175 25.98 24.89 18.34
C ARG A 175 25.43 23.75 17.49
N THR A 176 24.16 23.84 17.10
CA THR A 176 23.48 22.81 16.31
C THR A 176 22.81 23.43 15.10
N ILE A 177 23.06 22.86 13.91
CA ILE A 177 22.36 23.15 12.67
C ILE A 177 21.51 21.94 12.30
N THR A 178 20.25 22.17 11.95
CA THR A 178 19.37 21.15 11.40
C THR A 178 19.08 21.50 9.95
N LEU A 179 19.43 20.62 9.02
CA LEU A 179 19.18 20.84 7.60
C LEU A 179 17.80 20.28 7.26
N ALA A 180 16.84 21.15 6.96
CA ALA A 180 15.59 20.78 6.30
C ALA A 180 15.89 20.63 4.81
N THR A 181 16.42 19.46 4.46
CA THR A 181 16.95 19.18 3.13
C THR A 181 15.82 18.84 2.16
N SER A 182 15.74 19.59 1.06
CA SER A 182 14.88 19.27 -0.08
C SER A 182 15.69 18.55 -1.17
N SER A 183 15.16 18.46 -2.39
CA SER A 183 15.77 17.69 -3.48
C SER A 183 17.20 18.14 -3.81
N VAL A 184 18.14 17.18 -3.78
CA VAL A 184 19.55 17.29 -4.18
C VAL A 184 19.82 16.21 -5.22
N GLY A 185 20.52 16.57 -6.32
CA GLY A 185 20.87 15.67 -7.42
C GLY A 185 21.92 14.62 -7.02
N SER A 186 21.55 13.69 -6.14
CA SER A 186 22.39 12.57 -5.71
C SER A 186 21.96 11.28 -6.41
N SER A 187 22.93 10.52 -6.91
CA SER A 187 22.67 9.23 -7.58
C SER A 187 22.39 8.09 -6.60
N SER A 188 22.59 8.34 -5.30
CA SER A 188 22.61 7.33 -4.25
C SER A 188 21.69 7.67 -3.08
N THR A 189 20.44 8.07 -3.33
CA THR A 189 19.45 8.08 -2.23
C THR A 189 19.14 6.61 -1.92
N PRO A 190 19.61 6.05 -0.80
CA PRO A 190 19.28 4.69 -0.45
C PRO A 190 17.79 4.68 -0.12
N THR A 191 17.00 3.95 -0.88
CA THR A 191 15.62 3.62 -0.51
C THR A 191 15.63 2.21 0.05
N VAL A 192 14.82 1.98 1.08
CA VAL A 192 14.49 0.63 1.52
C VAL A 192 13.77 -0.08 0.37
N SER A 193 14.49 -1.00 -0.31
CA SER A 193 14.00 -1.97 -1.30
C SER A 193 13.15 -1.43 -2.46
N GLU A 194 12.96 -2.23 -3.51
CA GLU A 194 11.86 -2.01 -4.45
C GLU A 194 10.54 -2.13 -3.66
N VAL A 195 9.66 -1.13 -3.79
CA VAL A 195 8.39 -1.08 -3.08
C VAL A 195 7.46 -2.15 -3.64
N LYS A 196 7.56 -3.39 -3.16
CA LYS A 196 6.64 -4.46 -3.61
C LYS A 196 5.39 -4.44 -2.76
N ILE A 197 4.29 -4.04 -3.38
CA ILE A 197 2.98 -4.02 -2.73
C ILE A 197 2.41 -5.45 -2.69
N PRO A 198 2.11 -6.01 -1.51
CA PRO A 198 1.51 -7.35 -1.40
C PRO A 198 0.18 -7.43 -2.13
N GLU A 199 -0.15 -8.57 -2.72
CA GLU A 199 -1.45 -8.80 -3.39
C GLU A 199 -2.64 -8.57 -2.47
N THR A 200 -2.46 -8.79 -1.16
CA THR A 200 -3.46 -8.55 -0.12
C THR A 200 -3.62 -7.08 0.27
N SER A 201 -2.76 -6.18 -0.23
CA SER A 201 -2.80 -4.75 0.13
C SER A 201 -4.05 -4.07 -0.41
N HIS A 202 -4.64 -3.21 0.40
CA HIS A 202 -5.71 -2.31 -0.04
C HIS A 202 -5.30 -1.35 -1.17
N TYR A 203 -4.00 -1.20 -1.42
CA TYR A 203 -3.43 -0.33 -2.45
C TYR A 203 -2.93 -1.11 -3.67
N TYR A 204 -3.10 -2.43 -3.75
CA TYR A 204 -2.56 -3.21 -4.87
C TYR A 204 -3.10 -2.76 -6.24
N GLY A 205 -4.36 -2.32 -6.31
CA GLY A 205 -4.93 -1.79 -7.56
C GLY A 205 -4.23 -0.55 -8.12
N ILE A 206 -3.39 0.10 -7.31
CA ILE A 206 -2.51 1.21 -7.73
C ILE A 206 -1.03 0.87 -7.55
N LYS A 207 -0.64 -0.42 -7.53
CA LYS A 207 0.74 -0.84 -7.29
C LYS A 207 1.76 -0.14 -8.21
N ASP A 208 1.46 -0.03 -9.51
CA ASP A 208 2.35 0.61 -10.49
C ASP A 208 2.55 2.10 -10.17
N PHE A 209 1.50 2.76 -9.66
CA PHE A 209 1.60 4.14 -9.17
C PHE A 209 2.51 4.22 -7.94
N VAL A 210 2.31 3.34 -6.95
CA VAL A 210 3.11 3.31 -5.71
C VAL A 210 4.58 3.01 -6.00
N GLU A 211 4.86 2.05 -6.87
CA GLU A 211 6.19 1.70 -7.38
C GLU A 211 6.83 2.84 -8.18
N GLY A 212 6.02 3.70 -8.80
CA GLY A 212 6.45 4.89 -9.54
C GLY A 212 6.75 6.12 -8.68
N VAL A 213 6.29 6.18 -7.42
CA VAL A 213 6.48 7.32 -6.50
C VAL A 213 7.94 7.78 -6.37
N PRO A 214 8.96 6.90 -6.25
CA PRO A 214 10.35 7.34 -6.19
C PRO A 214 10.77 8.23 -7.36
N ASN A 215 10.20 8.02 -8.56
CA ASN A 215 10.48 8.83 -9.73
C ASN A 215 9.75 10.18 -9.71
N LEU A 216 8.54 10.23 -9.15
CA LEU A 216 7.80 11.50 -8.95
C LEU A 216 8.51 12.42 -7.96
N LEU A 217 9.16 11.83 -6.94
CA LEU A 217 9.91 12.57 -5.93
C LEU A 217 11.29 13.07 -6.42
N ARG A 218 11.79 12.52 -7.53
CA ARG A 218 13.00 13.04 -8.19
C ARG A 218 12.66 14.33 -8.93
N GLN A 219 13.20 15.45 -8.46
CA GLN A 219 13.02 16.73 -9.13
C GLN A 219 14.03 16.90 -10.28
N PRO A 220 13.59 17.12 -11.53
CA PRO A 220 14.46 17.55 -12.61
C PRO A 220 15.17 18.86 -12.22
N GLY A 221 16.47 18.96 -12.47
CA GLY A 221 17.25 20.16 -12.13
C GLY A 221 17.54 20.32 -10.64
N ALA A 222 17.44 19.25 -9.84
CA ALA A 222 17.81 19.30 -8.44
C ALA A 222 19.24 19.85 -8.23
N ILE A 223 19.43 20.69 -7.21
CA ILE A 223 20.70 21.32 -6.86
C ILE A 223 21.81 20.27 -6.80
N ALA A 224 22.95 20.57 -7.41
CA ALA A 224 24.09 19.66 -7.40
C ALA A 224 24.65 19.51 -5.97
N PRO A 225 25.15 18.32 -5.59
CA PRO A 225 25.74 18.10 -4.26
C PRO A 225 26.82 19.12 -3.86
N ARG A 226 27.63 19.60 -4.81
CA ARG A 226 28.63 20.65 -4.57
C ARG A 226 28.02 22.01 -4.22
N GLN A 227 26.97 22.42 -4.93
CA GLN A 227 26.27 23.68 -4.65
C GLN A 227 25.54 23.62 -3.30
N TYR A 228 24.93 22.47 -3.01
CA TYR A 228 24.35 22.16 -1.70
C TYR A 228 25.41 22.28 -0.59
N ALA A 229 26.57 21.65 -0.78
CA ALA A 229 27.68 21.70 0.17
C ALA A 229 28.18 23.12 0.41
N ALA A 230 28.37 23.91 -0.65
CA ALA A 230 28.79 25.30 -0.54
C ALA A 230 27.82 26.13 0.34
N ARG A 231 26.51 25.86 0.26
CA ARG A 231 25.53 26.52 1.14
C ARG A 231 25.66 26.06 2.59
N VAL A 232 25.76 24.76 2.83
CA VAL A 232 25.92 24.22 4.20
C VAL A 232 27.20 24.74 4.85
N ILE A 233 28.32 24.73 4.12
CA ILE A 233 29.60 25.21 4.63
C ILE A 233 29.52 26.69 4.98
N ARG A 234 28.88 27.52 4.15
CA ARG A 234 28.67 28.94 4.45
C ARG A 234 27.96 29.15 5.78
N GLU A 235 26.91 28.37 6.06
CA GLU A 235 26.16 28.47 7.32
C GLU A 235 26.97 27.95 8.52
N VAL A 236 27.81 26.93 8.30
CA VAL A 236 28.78 26.48 9.29
C VAL A 236 29.81 27.59 9.57
N GLU A 237 30.43 28.20 8.56
CA GLU A 237 31.44 29.25 8.73
C GLU A 237 30.86 30.53 9.35
N LYS A 238 29.60 30.87 9.02
CA LYS A 238 28.86 32.01 9.58
C LYS A 238 28.55 31.87 11.07
N GLY A 239 28.60 30.66 11.63
CA GLY A 239 28.21 30.41 13.02
C GLY A 239 26.69 30.26 13.22
N THR A 240 25.95 29.92 12.16
CA THR A 240 24.50 29.71 12.23
C THR A 240 24.13 28.60 13.23
N SER A 241 22.95 28.71 13.85
CA SER A 241 22.36 27.72 14.76
C SER A 241 20.84 27.68 14.54
N GLY A 242 20.25 26.48 14.58
CA GLY A 242 18.84 26.24 14.28
C GLY A 242 18.59 25.58 12.92
N THR A 243 17.33 25.58 12.50
CA THR A 243 16.90 24.94 11.25
C THR A 243 17.19 25.81 10.02
N ILE A 244 17.80 25.20 9.00
CA ILE A 244 18.10 25.83 7.72
C ILE A 244 17.46 25.02 6.61
N TRP A 245 16.70 25.68 5.75
CA TRP A 245 16.09 25.07 4.57
C TRP A 245 17.07 25.16 3.42
N VAL A 246 17.41 24.02 2.82
CA VAL A 246 18.43 23.93 1.79
C VAL A 246 18.06 22.84 0.80
N GLY A 247 18.35 23.05 -0.48
CA GLY A 247 17.88 22.17 -1.55
C GLY A 247 16.95 22.88 -2.52
N THR A 248 16.64 22.19 -3.60
CA THR A 248 15.71 22.70 -4.63
C THR A 248 14.33 22.86 -4.03
N SER A 249 13.69 24.01 -4.26
CA SER A 249 12.35 24.32 -3.73
C SER A 249 12.25 24.38 -2.20
N ALA A 250 13.36 24.35 -1.45
CA ALA A 250 13.33 24.34 0.01
C ALA A 250 12.71 25.63 0.59
N GLU A 251 13.06 26.80 0.05
CA GLU A 251 12.45 28.08 0.49
C GLU A 251 10.96 28.18 0.13
N MET A 252 10.55 27.60 -1.01
CA MET A 252 9.13 27.52 -1.38
C MET A 252 8.36 26.62 -0.41
N GLY A 253 8.92 25.45 -0.08
CA GLY A 253 8.37 24.53 0.91
C GLY A 253 8.26 25.17 2.31
N LYS A 254 9.29 25.93 2.71
CA LYS A 254 9.29 26.70 3.95
C LYS A 254 8.16 27.74 3.97
N PHE A 255 8.06 28.53 2.90
CA PHE A 255 7.02 29.55 2.78
C PHE A 255 5.62 28.92 2.83
N GLY A 256 5.37 27.86 2.07
CA GLY A 256 4.10 27.14 2.10
C GLY A 256 3.76 26.63 3.50
N TYR A 257 4.70 25.95 4.16
CA TYR A 257 4.49 25.42 5.52
C TYR A 257 4.11 26.49 6.54
N TYR A 258 4.73 27.67 6.51
CA TYR A 258 4.45 28.74 7.47
C TYR A 258 3.25 29.62 7.10
N CYS A 259 2.89 29.73 5.83
CA CYS A 259 1.94 30.72 5.36
C CYS A 259 0.60 30.13 4.90
N PHE A 260 0.54 28.84 4.55
CA PHE A 260 -0.68 28.23 4.03
C PHE A 260 -1.41 27.41 5.08
N PRO A 261 -2.76 27.48 5.12
CA PRO A 261 -3.55 26.54 5.89
C PRO A 261 -3.29 25.10 5.47
N GLN A 262 -3.52 24.15 6.39
CA GLN A 262 -3.30 22.73 6.12
C GLN A 262 -4.06 22.23 4.89
N SER A 263 -5.31 22.66 4.69
CA SER A 263 -6.11 22.27 3.52
C SER A 263 -5.49 22.69 2.18
N VAL A 264 -4.82 23.86 2.13
CA VAL A 264 -4.10 24.33 0.94
C VAL A 264 -2.81 23.53 0.75
N MET A 265 -2.11 23.24 1.84
CA MET A 265 -0.92 22.39 1.81
C MET A 265 -1.23 20.98 1.32
N ASP A 266 -2.35 20.38 1.75
CA ASP A 266 -2.79 19.05 1.32
C ASP A 266 -3.03 19.01 -0.20
N VAL A 267 -3.64 20.06 -0.78
CA VAL A 267 -3.82 20.19 -2.24
C VAL A 267 -2.47 20.28 -2.97
N LEU A 268 -1.52 21.04 -2.43
CA LEU A 268 -0.18 21.17 -3.03
C LEU A 268 0.59 19.84 -2.96
N LEU A 269 0.54 19.14 -1.83
CA LEU A 269 1.20 17.84 -1.68
C LEU A 269 0.56 16.78 -2.59
N GLU A 270 -0.77 16.77 -2.72
CA GLU A 270 -1.50 15.91 -3.66
C GLU A 270 -1.13 16.21 -5.13
N SER A 271 -0.76 17.44 -5.47
CA SER A 271 -0.27 17.76 -6.82
C SER A 271 1.10 17.14 -7.13
N VAL A 272 1.92 16.89 -6.10
CA VAL A 272 3.24 16.24 -6.22
C VAL A 272 3.11 14.72 -6.22
N VAL A 273 2.32 14.18 -5.31
CA VAL A 273 2.01 12.74 -5.20
C VAL A 273 0.49 12.58 -5.31
N PRO A 274 -0.07 12.38 -6.51
CA PRO A 274 -1.53 12.37 -6.75
C PRO A 274 -2.18 11.05 -6.34
N PHE A 275 -2.03 10.72 -5.06
CA PHE A 275 -2.45 9.46 -4.45
C PHE A 275 -3.98 9.29 -4.45
N ASN A 276 -4.74 10.32 -4.08
CA ASN A 276 -6.20 10.26 -4.10
C ASN A 276 -6.73 10.10 -5.51
N LYS A 277 -6.10 10.76 -6.50
CA LYS A 277 -6.45 10.58 -7.92
C LYS A 277 -6.22 9.14 -8.39
N ALA A 278 -5.10 8.53 -7.99
CA ALA A 278 -4.81 7.13 -8.30
C ALA A 278 -5.86 6.20 -7.66
N MET A 279 -6.18 6.39 -6.38
CA MET A 279 -7.21 5.61 -5.68
C MET A 279 -8.62 5.78 -6.27
N ALA A 280 -8.97 6.98 -6.73
CA ALA A 280 -10.26 7.22 -7.36
C ALA A 280 -10.41 6.53 -8.73
N GLN A 281 -9.30 6.23 -9.42
CA GLN A 281 -9.33 5.52 -10.70
C GLN A 281 -9.62 4.02 -10.52
N THR A 282 -9.19 3.41 -9.41
CA THR A 282 -9.50 1.99 -9.13
C THR A 282 -10.94 1.78 -8.67
N ALA A 283 -11.52 2.75 -7.95
CA ALA A 283 -12.91 2.70 -7.52
C ALA A 283 -13.94 2.78 -8.67
N LYS A 284 -13.53 3.22 -9.88
CA LYS A 284 -14.45 3.55 -10.97
C LYS A 284 -14.79 2.40 -11.93
N ASN A 285 -14.17 1.23 -11.83
CA ASN A 285 -14.26 0.25 -12.91
C ASN A 285 -14.80 -1.10 -12.45
N VAL A 286 -16.13 -1.17 -12.31
CA VAL A 286 -16.85 -2.37 -12.73
C VAL A 286 -17.12 -2.20 -14.22
N ALA A 287 -16.29 -2.80 -15.07
CA ALA A 287 -16.53 -2.75 -16.52
C ALA A 287 -17.85 -3.47 -16.83
N PRO A 288 -18.68 -2.98 -17.78
CA PRO A 288 -19.89 -3.69 -18.15
C PRO A 288 -19.54 -5.08 -18.73
N ASN A 289 -20.43 -6.06 -18.53
CA ASN A 289 -20.25 -7.37 -19.13
C ASN A 289 -20.18 -7.26 -20.66
N ASN A 290 -19.30 -8.06 -21.28
CA ASN A 290 -19.14 -8.09 -22.74
C ASN A 290 -20.36 -8.71 -23.44
N ASN A 291 -21.06 -9.61 -22.76
CA ASN A 291 -22.24 -10.33 -23.25
C ASN A 291 -23.39 -10.27 -22.23
N GLY A 292 -24.64 -10.30 -22.69
CA GLY A 292 -25.81 -10.32 -21.82
C GLY A 292 -26.14 -8.98 -21.15
N HIS A 293 -26.53 -9.00 -19.88
CA HIS A 293 -26.86 -7.78 -19.12
C HIS A 293 -25.61 -6.97 -18.79
N LYS A 294 -25.65 -5.65 -19.03
CA LYS A 294 -24.50 -4.74 -18.82
C LYS A 294 -23.89 -4.84 -17.42
N PHE A 295 -24.70 -5.07 -16.38
CA PHE A 295 -24.24 -5.28 -15.01
C PHE A 295 -25.00 -6.47 -14.42
N SER A 296 -24.29 -7.35 -13.70
CA SER A 296 -24.84 -8.52 -13.04
C SER A 296 -24.33 -8.64 -11.60
N SER A 297 -25.06 -9.38 -10.78
CA SER A 297 -24.64 -9.81 -9.45
C SER A 297 -24.40 -11.32 -9.49
N PRO A 298 -23.41 -11.88 -8.77
CA PRO A 298 -22.50 -11.19 -7.86
C PRO A 298 -21.42 -10.36 -8.58
N ALA A 299 -20.88 -9.37 -7.87
CA ALA A 299 -19.65 -8.68 -8.25
C ALA A 299 -18.56 -9.01 -7.24
N LEU A 300 -17.46 -9.61 -7.70
CA LEU A 300 -16.30 -9.95 -6.88
C LEU A 300 -15.22 -8.89 -7.08
N LYS A 301 -14.70 -8.33 -5.99
CA LYS A 301 -13.48 -7.51 -6.05
C LYS A 301 -12.27 -8.42 -5.88
N LEU A 302 -11.44 -8.51 -6.91
CA LEU A 302 -10.16 -9.21 -6.85
C LEU A 302 -9.16 -8.48 -5.94
N PRO A 303 -8.13 -9.16 -5.44
CA PRO A 303 -7.06 -8.52 -4.68
C PRO A 303 -6.41 -7.35 -5.42
N ASP A 304 -6.39 -7.43 -6.77
CA ASP A 304 -5.89 -6.35 -7.61
C ASP A 304 -6.80 -5.13 -7.78
N GLY A 305 -7.89 -5.09 -7.02
CA GLY A 305 -8.86 -4.00 -7.04
C GLY A 305 -9.79 -4.01 -8.25
N LYS A 306 -9.61 -4.91 -9.22
CA LYS A 306 -10.56 -5.09 -10.32
C LYS A 306 -11.83 -5.75 -9.82
N TYR A 307 -12.94 -5.39 -10.43
CA TYR A 307 -14.20 -6.07 -10.21
C TYR A 307 -14.48 -7.03 -11.35
N LEU A 308 -14.82 -8.26 -11.00
CA LEU A 308 -15.44 -9.23 -11.89
C LEU A 308 -16.94 -9.27 -11.60
N MET A 309 -17.73 -9.43 -12.64
CA MET A 309 -19.14 -9.77 -12.57
C MET A 309 -19.36 -11.02 -13.41
N ASP A 310 -20.55 -11.62 -13.32
CA ASP A 310 -20.89 -12.92 -13.90
C ASP A 310 -20.29 -14.09 -13.12
N SER A 311 -21.17 -15.00 -12.66
CA SER A 311 -20.77 -16.10 -11.77
C SER A 311 -19.82 -17.09 -12.45
N TYR A 312 -19.93 -17.30 -13.77
CA TYR A 312 -19.03 -18.19 -14.50
C TYR A 312 -17.65 -17.53 -14.68
N VAL A 313 -17.61 -16.25 -15.04
CA VAL A 313 -16.35 -15.49 -15.13
C VAL A 313 -15.63 -15.43 -13.78
N ILE A 314 -16.39 -15.27 -12.69
CA ILE A 314 -15.87 -15.34 -11.33
C ILE A 314 -15.31 -16.73 -11.04
N ALA A 315 -16.04 -17.80 -11.38
CA ALA A 315 -15.59 -19.17 -11.18
C ALA A 315 -14.30 -19.47 -11.96
N GLU A 316 -14.21 -19.08 -13.24
CA GLU A 316 -12.99 -19.21 -14.05
C GLU A 316 -11.80 -18.47 -13.43
N ALA A 317 -12.04 -17.26 -12.92
CA ALA A 317 -10.99 -16.48 -12.26
C ALA A 317 -10.50 -17.16 -10.97
N ILE A 318 -11.42 -17.67 -10.15
CA ILE A 318 -11.11 -18.40 -8.91
C ILE A 318 -10.33 -19.68 -9.24
N GLU A 319 -10.83 -20.52 -10.14
CA GLU A 319 -10.19 -21.76 -10.59
C GLU A 319 -8.75 -21.52 -11.06
N ARG A 320 -8.54 -20.46 -11.86
CA ARG A 320 -7.21 -20.09 -12.36
C ARG A 320 -6.27 -19.65 -11.24
N SER A 321 -6.78 -18.95 -10.23
CA SER A 321 -5.97 -18.49 -9.08
C SER A 321 -5.77 -19.56 -8.00
N HIS A 322 -6.69 -20.52 -7.90
CA HIS A 322 -6.76 -21.56 -6.88
C HIS A 322 -7.18 -22.89 -7.53
N PRO A 323 -6.26 -23.59 -8.24
CA PRO A 323 -6.61 -24.76 -9.05
C PRO A 323 -6.95 -26.02 -8.22
N ALA A 324 -6.80 -25.98 -6.89
CA ALA A 324 -7.10 -27.10 -6.01
C ALA A 324 -7.76 -26.59 -4.71
N PRO A 325 -8.92 -27.12 -4.30
CA PRO A 325 -9.75 -28.10 -5.04
C PRO A 325 -10.37 -27.48 -6.31
N SER A 326 -10.58 -28.30 -7.34
CA SER A 326 -11.14 -27.87 -8.63
C SER A 326 -12.67 -27.73 -8.55
N LEU A 327 -13.25 -26.77 -9.29
CA LEU A 327 -14.70 -26.66 -9.51
C LEU A 327 -15.16 -27.49 -10.72
N HIS A 328 -14.25 -28.19 -11.42
CA HIS A 328 -14.56 -29.00 -12.59
C HIS A 328 -15.37 -28.23 -13.66
N LEU A 329 -14.92 -27.00 -13.96
CA LEU A 329 -15.55 -26.13 -14.95
C LEU A 329 -15.58 -26.79 -16.34
N GLY A 330 -16.67 -26.59 -17.07
CA GLY A 330 -16.83 -27.15 -18.42
C GLY A 330 -17.11 -28.66 -18.44
N ASN A 331 -17.49 -29.26 -17.31
CA ASN A 331 -17.91 -30.66 -17.30
C ASN A 331 -19.15 -30.87 -18.20
N PRO A 332 -19.30 -32.06 -18.83
CA PRO A 332 -20.37 -32.30 -19.81
C PRO A 332 -21.80 -32.23 -19.26
N LEU A 333 -21.99 -32.22 -17.93
CA LEU A 333 -23.30 -32.16 -17.29
C LEU A 333 -23.73 -30.72 -16.95
N GLN A 334 -22.81 -29.76 -17.00
CA GLN A 334 -23.10 -28.36 -16.65
C GLN A 334 -24.13 -27.73 -17.60
N GLN A 335 -23.95 -27.84 -18.91
CA GLN A 335 -24.89 -27.23 -19.88
C GLN A 335 -26.26 -27.92 -19.86
N PRO A 336 -26.37 -29.26 -19.86
CA PRO A 336 -27.67 -29.93 -19.69
C PRO A 336 -28.41 -29.52 -18.41
N LEU A 337 -27.68 -29.31 -17.31
CA LEU A 337 -28.26 -28.80 -16.06
C LEU A 337 -28.85 -27.40 -16.26
N LEU A 338 -28.09 -26.46 -16.83
CA LEU A 338 -28.56 -25.11 -17.10
C LEU A 338 -29.81 -25.11 -17.99
N ASP A 339 -29.79 -25.90 -19.06
CA ASP A 339 -30.94 -26.04 -19.97
C ASP A 339 -32.19 -26.60 -19.27
N ALA A 340 -32.01 -27.47 -18.27
CA ALA A 340 -33.11 -28.01 -17.46
C ALA A 340 -33.66 -26.97 -16.47
N LEU A 341 -32.78 -26.21 -15.80
CA LEU A 341 -33.16 -25.14 -14.88
C LEU A 341 -33.87 -24.00 -15.62
N ASP A 342 -33.40 -23.60 -16.81
CA ASP A 342 -34.05 -22.55 -17.62
C ASP A 342 -35.49 -22.91 -17.96
N LYS A 343 -35.75 -24.18 -18.31
CA LYS A 343 -37.11 -24.68 -18.58
C LYS A 343 -38.02 -24.61 -17.35
N LEU A 344 -37.47 -24.89 -16.17
CA LEU A 344 -38.20 -24.78 -14.90
C LEU A 344 -38.48 -23.31 -14.56
N ASP A 345 -37.50 -22.42 -14.75
CA ASP A 345 -37.63 -20.99 -14.44
C ASP A 345 -38.65 -20.27 -15.32
N VAL A 346 -38.82 -20.69 -16.58
CA VAL A 346 -39.91 -20.19 -17.44
C VAL A 346 -41.28 -20.46 -16.82
N ILE A 347 -41.46 -21.62 -16.17
CA ILE A 347 -42.73 -21.98 -15.52
C ILE A 347 -42.85 -21.32 -14.14
N LEU A 348 -41.76 -21.27 -13.38
CA LEU A 348 -41.69 -20.66 -12.05
C LEU A 348 -41.73 -19.13 -12.07
N GLU A 349 -41.66 -18.52 -13.25
CA GLU A 349 -41.68 -17.07 -13.44
C GLU A 349 -42.75 -16.33 -12.63
N PRO A 350 -44.03 -16.79 -12.60
CA PRO A 350 -45.04 -16.14 -11.78
C PRO A 350 -44.78 -16.21 -10.29
N VAL A 351 -44.13 -17.28 -9.81
CA VAL A 351 -43.79 -17.48 -8.40
C VAL A 351 -42.67 -16.54 -8.00
N TYR A 352 -41.53 -16.56 -8.70
CA TYR A 352 -40.40 -15.74 -8.26
C TYR A 352 -40.65 -14.24 -8.50
N LYS A 353 -41.29 -13.82 -9.60
CA LYS A 353 -41.54 -12.38 -9.85
C LYS A 353 -42.43 -11.74 -8.79
N THR A 354 -43.34 -12.50 -8.19
CA THR A 354 -44.27 -12.00 -7.18
C THR A 354 -43.70 -12.12 -5.76
N ARG A 355 -42.82 -13.09 -5.50
CA ARG A 355 -42.20 -13.32 -4.18
C ARG A 355 -40.90 -12.57 -3.94
N VAL A 356 -40.05 -12.39 -4.95
CA VAL A 356 -38.77 -11.67 -4.84
C VAL A 356 -38.91 -10.29 -4.17
N PRO A 357 -39.84 -9.39 -4.56
CA PRO A 357 -39.97 -8.10 -3.90
C PRO A 357 -40.49 -8.20 -2.46
N LYS A 358 -41.18 -9.28 -2.09
CA LYS A 358 -41.70 -9.49 -0.72
C LYS A 358 -40.61 -10.00 0.23
N VAL A 359 -39.64 -10.77 -0.29
CA VAL A 359 -38.70 -11.55 0.51
C VAL A 359 -37.26 -11.04 0.44
N TYR A 360 -36.75 -10.73 -0.75
CA TYR A 360 -35.32 -10.51 -0.97
C TYR A 360 -34.92 -9.04 -1.15
N LEU A 361 -35.87 -8.18 -1.52
CA LEU A 361 -35.56 -6.79 -1.85
C LEU A 361 -35.75 -5.87 -0.66
N SER A 362 -34.82 -4.93 -0.49
CA SER A 362 -35.00 -3.75 0.37
C SER A 362 -36.07 -2.81 -0.21
N GLU A 363 -36.62 -1.92 0.62
CA GLU A 363 -37.67 -0.97 0.20
C GLU A 363 -37.29 -0.16 -1.05
N ILE A 364 -36.05 0.31 -1.15
CA ILE A 364 -35.55 1.07 -2.31
C ILE A 364 -35.56 0.21 -3.59
N SER A 365 -35.19 -1.06 -3.48
CA SER A 365 -35.14 -1.97 -4.62
C SER A 365 -36.54 -2.44 -5.06
N LYS A 366 -37.51 -2.49 -4.13
CA LYS A 366 -38.90 -2.87 -4.44
C LYS A 366 -39.54 -1.92 -5.43
N GLU A 367 -39.41 -0.60 -5.24
CA GLU A 367 -40.03 0.40 -6.13
C GLU A 367 -39.58 0.21 -7.58
N TYR A 368 -38.26 0.14 -7.80
CA TYR A 368 -37.69 -0.10 -9.12
C TYR A 368 -38.15 -1.44 -9.72
N PHE A 369 -38.19 -2.50 -8.90
CA PHE A 369 -38.64 -3.82 -9.33
C PHE A 369 -40.11 -3.80 -9.76
N HIS A 370 -41.01 -3.29 -8.92
CA HIS A 370 -42.44 -3.18 -9.22
C HIS A 370 -42.69 -2.41 -10.52
N LYS A 371 -42.06 -1.24 -10.67
CA LYS A 371 -42.18 -0.42 -11.87
C LYS A 371 -41.75 -1.18 -13.13
N THR A 372 -40.50 -1.65 -13.15
CA THR A 372 -39.92 -2.28 -14.34
C THR A 372 -40.58 -3.60 -14.73
N ARG A 373 -41.05 -4.39 -13.77
CA ARG A 373 -41.74 -5.65 -14.07
C ARG A 373 -43.17 -5.40 -14.55
N SER A 374 -43.87 -4.43 -13.97
CA SER A 374 -45.22 -4.07 -14.41
C SER A 374 -45.21 -3.52 -15.83
N GLU A 375 -44.24 -2.66 -16.17
CA GLU A 375 -44.03 -2.16 -17.54
C GLU A 375 -43.78 -3.30 -18.54
N ARG A 376 -42.94 -4.27 -18.18
CA ARG A 376 -42.63 -5.43 -19.05
C ARG A 376 -43.82 -6.38 -19.23
N LEU A 377 -44.63 -6.56 -18.19
CA LEU A 377 -45.80 -7.45 -18.19
C LEU A 377 -47.04 -6.78 -18.78
N GLY A 378 -47.08 -5.45 -18.85
CA GLY A 378 -48.26 -4.69 -19.25
C GLY A 378 -49.39 -4.71 -18.21
N MET A 379 -49.13 -5.16 -16.99
CA MET A 379 -50.10 -5.29 -15.89
C MET A 379 -49.39 -5.20 -14.52
N SER A 380 -50.14 -5.01 -13.43
CA SER A 380 -49.54 -5.02 -12.08
C SER A 380 -49.09 -6.42 -11.66
N LEU A 381 -48.11 -6.49 -10.75
CA LEU A 381 -47.69 -7.79 -10.19
C LEU A 381 -48.81 -8.49 -9.41
N GLU A 382 -49.74 -7.76 -8.77
CA GLU A 382 -50.89 -8.42 -8.10
C GLU A 382 -51.88 -9.01 -9.12
N GLN A 383 -52.09 -8.33 -10.25
CA GLN A 383 -52.91 -8.87 -11.33
C GLN A 383 -52.25 -10.11 -11.93
N PHE A 384 -50.94 -10.05 -12.18
CA PHE A 384 -50.17 -11.18 -12.70
C PHE A 384 -50.21 -12.40 -11.75
N GLU A 385 -50.13 -12.18 -10.44
CA GLU A 385 -50.26 -13.22 -9.41
C GLU A 385 -51.67 -13.86 -9.42
N LYS A 386 -52.72 -13.06 -9.59
CA LYS A 386 -54.11 -13.56 -9.68
C LYS A 386 -54.37 -14.39 -10.93
N GLU A 387 -53.81 -13.98 -12.07
CA GLU A 387 -53.94 -14.71 -13.35
C GLU A 387 -53.10 -16.01 -13.36
N ASN A 388 -52.06 -16.07 -12.52
CA ASN A 388 -51.13 -17.20 -12.45
C ASN A 388 -50.96 -17.71 -11.01
N PRO A 389 -52.01 -18.29 -10.40
CA PRO A 389 -51.94 -18.73 -9.01
C PRO A 389 -50.87 -19.82 -8.84
N GLN A 390 -50.13 -19.77 -7.73
CA GLN A 390 -49.02 -20.69 -7.41
C GLN A 390 -49.39 -22.17 -7.55
N SER A 391 -50.61 -22.54 -7.16
CA SER A 391 -51.10 -23.92 -7.29
C SER A 391 -51.22 -24.39 -8.75
N LEU A 392 -51.51 -23.50 -9.69
CA LEU A 392 -51.54 -23.80 -11.12
C LEU A 392 -50.12 -23.91 -11.69
N VAL A 393 -49.20 -23.08 -11.21
CA VAL A 393 -47.79 -23.12 -11.60
C VAL A 393 -47.17 -24.47 -11.23
N PHE A 394 -47.31 -24.90 -9.97
CA PHE A 394 -46.75 -26.17 -9.50
C PHE A 394 -47.32 -27.40 -10.21
N LYS A 395 -48.61 -27.40 -10.57
CA LYS A 395 -49.20 -28.47 -11.40
C LYS A 395 -48.51 -28.64 -12.77
N LYS A 396 -47.95 -27.56 -13.33
CA LYS A 396 -47.23 -27.60 -14.62
C LYS A 396 -45.76 -28.01 -14.50
N LEU A 397 -45.19 -28.01 -13.30
CA LEU A 397 -43.77 -28.30 -13.09
C LEU A 397 -43.41 -29.77 -13.14
N ALA A 398 -44.28 -30.65 -12.64
CA ALA A 398 -44.00 -32.08 -12.52
C ALA A 398 -43.43 -32.75 -13.80
N PRO A 399 -43.99 -32.53 -15.01
CA PRO A 399 -43.41 -33.14 -16.22
C PRO A 399 -42.02 -32.60 -16.59
N MET A 400 -41.65 -31.40 -16.14
CA MET A 400 -40.39 -30.75 -16.48
C MET A 400 -39.23 -31.16 -15.56
N PHE A 401 -39.53 -31.62 -14.34
CA PHE A 401 -38.53 -32.12 -13.40
C PHE A 401 -37.89 -33.43 -13.83
N ARG A 402 -38.53 -34.23 -14.71
CA ARG A 402 -38.00 -35.52 -15.15
C ARG A 402 -36.57 -35.41 -15.70
N GLY A 403 -36.32 -34.42 -16.56
CA GLY A 403 -34.99 -34.22 -17.14
C GLY A 403 -33.94 -33.79 -16.11
N LEU A 404 -34.35 -33.02 -15.08
CA LEU A 404 -33.45 -32.63 -14.00
C LEU A 404 -33.13 -33.81 -13.08
N ASN A 405 -34.13 -34.61 -12.71
CA ASN A 405 -33.96 -35.81 -11.88
C ASN A 405 -32.99 -36.80 -12.56
N GLU A 406 -33.18 -37.08 -13.86
CA GLU A 406 -32.32 -37.98 -14.64
C GLU A 406 -30.85 -37.52 -14.68
N LEU A 407 -30.60 -36.21 -14.74
CA LEU A 407 -29.25 -35.65 -14.75
C LEU A 407 -28.56 -35.79 -13.39
N VAL A 408 -29.32 -35.63 -12.30
CA VAL A 408 -28.82 -35.65 -10.93
C VAL A 408 -28.62 -37.08 -10.41
N GLU A 409 -29.49 -38.02 -10.78
CA GLU A 409 -29.43 -39.42 -10.32
C GLU A 409 -28.33 -40.25 -11.01
N LYS A 410 -27.82 -39.79 -12.16
CA LYS A 410 -26.96 -40.56 -13.06
C LYS A 410 -25.68 -41.11 -12.44
N ASN A 411 -25.13 -40.47 -11.40
CA ASN A 411 -23.75 -40.69 -10.97
C ASN A 411 -23.54 -41.30 -9.57
N GLN A 412 -24.59 -41.83 -8.91
CA GLN A 412 -24.49 -42.50 -7.59
C GLN A 412 -23.52 -41.79 -6.60
N GLY A 413 -23.98 -40.71 -5.95
CA GLY A 413 -23.22 -39.98 -4.94
C GLY A 413 -23.97 -38.76 -4.41
N SER A 414 -23.31 -37.95 -3.59
CA SER A 414 -23.92 -36.75 -2.96
C SER A 414 -23.94 -35.51 -3.87
N PHE A 415 -23.22 -35.54 -4.98
CA PHE A 415 -23.05 -34.45 -5.96
C PHE A 415 -23.30 -34.92 -7.39
N ILE A 416 -23.40 -33.98 -8.33
CA ILE A 416 -23.65 -34.23 -9.75
C ILE A 416 -22.54 -35.09 -10.38
N LEU A 417 -21.29 -35.00 -9.91
CA LEU A 417 -20.19 -35.87 -10.36
C LEU A 417 -19.96 -37.09 -9.44
N GLY A 418 -20.94 -37.46 -8.62
CA GLY A 418 -20.82 -38.55 -7.64
C GLY A 418 -20.34 -38.03 -6.28
N GLU A 419 -19.10 -38.34 -5.91
CA GLU A 419 -18.51 -37.92 -4.62
C GLU A 419 -17.74 -36.60 -4.71
N GLU A 420 -17.50 -36.08 -5.92
CA GLU A 420 -16.78 -34.82 -6.14
C GLU A 420 -17.74 -33.66 -6.37
N VAL A 421 -17.51 -32.55 -5.66
CA VAL A 421 -18.28 -31.31 -5.82
C VAL A 421 -17.82 -30.56 -7.07
N SER A 422 -18.76 -29.97 -7.80
CA SER A 422 -18.48 -29.20 -9.01
C SER A 422 -19.22 -27.85 -9.04
N TYR A 423 -18.88 -27.01 -10.01
CA TYR A 423 -19.61 -25.76 -10.27
C TYR A 423 -21.09 -26.01 -10.61
N ALA A 424 -21.43 -27.15 -11.20
CA ALA A 424 -22.81 -27.54 -11.47
C ALA A 424 -23.61 -27.72 -10.17
N ASP A 425 -22.97 -28.26 -9.12
CA ASP A 425 -23.60 -28.39 -7.80
C ASP A 425 -23.87 -27.02 -7.17
N PHE A 426 -22.95 -26.07 -7.31
CA PHE A 426 -23.17 -24.70 -6.83
C PHE A 426 -24.28 -23.97 -7.59
N ILE A 427 -24.42 -24.21 -8.90
CA ILE A 427 -25.57 -23.70 -9.68
C ILE A 427 -26.88 -24.27 -9.12
N LEU A 428 -26.98 -25.60 -9.00
CA LEU A 428 -28.19 -26.27 -8.52
C LEU A 428 -28.51 -25.88 -7.07
N GLY A 429 -27.51 -25.87 -6.19
CA GLY A 429 -27.64 -25.48 -4.80
C GLY A 429 -28.08 -24.02 -4.65
N GLY A 430 -27.51 -23.10 -5.43
CA GLY A 430 -27.93 -21.71 -5.47
C GLY A 430 -29.38 -21.54 -5.91
N TRP A 431 -29.79 -22.27 -6.95
CA TRP A 431 -31.17 -22.30 -7.43
C TRP A 431 -32.15 -22.84 -6.36
N LEU A 432 -31.81 -23.96 -5.71
CA LEU A 432 -32.61 -24.53 -4.63
C LEU A 432 -32.73 -23.60 -3.42
N LEU A 433 -31.62 -22.99 -2.98
CA LEU A 433 -31.61 -22.02 -1.88
C LEU A 433 -32.46 -20.78 -2.21
N PHE A 434 -32.43 -20.33 -3.47
CA PHE A 434 -33.24 -19.20 -3.92
C PHE A 434 -34.74 -19.47 -3.77
N TYR A 435 -35.23 -20.66 -4.12
CA TYR A 435 -36.64 -20.99 -3.91
C TYR A 435 -36.96 -21.34 -2.45
N LYS A 436 -36.04 -21.99 -1.73
CA LYS A 436 -36.19 -22.28 -0.30
C LYS A 436 -36.38 -21.01 0.53
N GLY A 437 -35.60 -19.97 0.23
CA GLY A 437 -35.71 -18.69 0.95
C GLY A 437 -37.00 -17.91 0.68
N MET A 438 -37.80 -18.27 -0.34
CA MET A 438 -39.10 -17.62 -0.61
C MET A 438 -40.23 -18.01 0.36
N GLY A 439 -40.02 -19.05 1.17
CA GLY A 439 -40.98 -19.52 2.16
C GLY A 439 -41.33 -21.00 2.00
N ASP A 440 -41.84 -21.60 3.08
CA ASP A 440 -42.13 -23.04 3.17
C ASP A 440 -43.19 -23.49 2.15
N ASP A 441 -44.14 -22.63 1.78
CA ASP A 441 -45.18 -22.94 0.80
C ASP A 441 -44.60 -23.10 -0.62
N VAL A 442 -43.63 -22.26 -0.97
CA VAL A 442 -42.92 -22.36 -2.26
C VAL A 442 -41.98 -23.56 -2.26
N TRP A 443 -41.22 -23.73 -1.18
CA TRP A 443 -40.27 -24.83 -1.03
C TRP A 443 -40.95 -26.21 -1.10
N ASN A 444 -42.03 -26.40 -0.33
CA ASN A 444 -42.75 -27.66 -0.32
C ASN A 444 -43.40 -27.96 -1.67
N GLY A 445 -44.02 -26.96 -2.31
CA GLY A 445 -44.62 -27.13 -3.62
C GLY A 445 -43.60 -27.48 -4.72
N LEU A 446 -42.38 -26.92 -4.64
CA LEU A 446 -41.28 -27.26 -5.55
C LEU A 446 -40.85 -28.72 -5.38
N LEU A 447 -40.62 -29.17 -4.14
CA LEU A 447 -40.19 -30.53 -3.83
C LEU A 447 -41.28 -31.58 -4.10
N GLU A 448 -42.54 -31.24 -3.88
CA GLU A 448 -43.67 -32.11 -4.26
C GLU A 448 -43.77 -32.24 -5.78
N SER A 449 -43.56 -31.14 -6.51
CA SER A 449 -43.56 -31.15 -7.98
C SER A 449 -42.40 -31.95 -8.55
N SER A 450 -41.26 -32.01 -7.87
CA SER A 450 -40.10 -32.76 -8.36
C SER A 450 -40.24 -34.27 -8.20
N GLY A 451 -41.11 -34.74 -7.30
CA GLY A 451 -41.26 -36.16 -6.96
C GLY A 451 -40.10 -36.75 -6.14
N GLU A 452 -38.99 -36.00 -6.01
CA GLU A 452 -37.72 -36.49 -5.47
C GLU A 452 -37.24 -35.62 -4.29
N ARG A 453 -38.11 -35.39 -3.31
CA ARG A 453 -37.81 -34.53 -2.13
C ARG A 453 -36.46 -34.85 -1.49
N LYS A 454 -36.21 -36.13 -1.20
CA LYS A 454 -34.99 -36.58 -0.50
C LYS A 454 -33.73 -36.29 -1.29
N LEU A 455 -33.80 -36.34 -2.62
CA LEU A 455 -32.66 -36.06 -3.50
C LEU A 455 -32.20 -34.61 -3.34
N TYR A 456 -33.12 -33.66 -3.54
CA TYR A 456 -32.80 -32.23 -3.49
C TYR A 456 -32.45 -31.73 -2.07
N GLU A 457 -33.12 -32.25 -1.05
CA GLU A 457 -32.75 -31.98 0.35
C GLU A 457 -31.36 -32.54 0.68
N GLY A 458 -31.03 -33.73 0.17
CA GLY A 458 -29.71 -34.35 0.30
C GLY A 458 -28.59 -33.51 -0.33
N ILE A 459 -28.81 -32.98 -1.54
CA ILE A 459 -27.84 -32.11 -2.23
C ILE A 459 -27.58 -30.84 -1.43
N LEU A 460 -28.63 -30.18 -0.93
CA LEU A 460 -28.45 -28.99 -0.08
C LEU A 460 -27.70 -29.31 1.22
N GLN A 461 -27.95 -30.48 1.80
CA GLN A 461 -27.25 -30.93 3.00
C GLN A 461 -25.76 -31.18 2.71
N ALA A 462 -25.43 -31.81 1.58
CA ALA A 462 -24.06 -32.03 1.14
C ALA A 462 -23.32 -30.71 0.86
N LEU A 463 -24.01 -29.71 0.30
CA LEU A 463 -23.45 -28.37 0.05
C LEU A 463 -23.37 -27.48 1.29
N SER A 464 -23.92 -27.92 2.43
CA SER A 464 -23.99 -27.14 3.67
C SER A 464 -22.66 -26.49 4.09
N PRO A 465 -21.47 -27.12 3.96
CA PRO A 465 -20.20 -26.50 4.34
C PRO A 465 -19.87 -25.19 3.59
N TRP A 466 -20.41 -25.00 2.38
CA TRP A 466 -20.17 -23.82 1.54
C TRP A 466 -21.34 -22.82 1.52
N THR A 467 -22.48 -23.18 2.11
CA THR A 467 -23.71 -22.35 2.09
C THR A 467 -23.97 -21.65 3.42
N ILE A 468 -23.26 -22.04 4.48
CA ILE A 468 -23.29 -21.34 5.77
C ILE A 468 -22.60 -19.99 5.59
N ARG A 469 -23.24 -18.91 6.06
CA ARG A 469 -22.61 -17.59 6.05
C ARG A 469 -21.49 -17.55 7.08
N ASP A 470 -20.33 -17.06 6.67
CA ASP A 470 -19.30 -16.62 7.63
C ASP A 470 -19.89 -15.49 8.48
N ASN A 471 -19.93 -15.69 9.80
CA ASN A 471 -20.43 -14.71 10.77
C ASN A 471 -19.39 -13.62 11.06
#